data_AF-A0A6A9SF94-F1
#
_entry.id   AF-A0A6A9SF94-F1
#
_cell.length_a   1.000
_cell.length_b   1.000
_cell.length_c   1.000
_cell.angle_alpha   90.00
_cell.angle_beta   90.00
_cell.angle_gamma   90.00
#
_symmetry.space_group_name_H-M   'P 1'
#
loop_
_entity.id
_entity.type
_entity.pdbx_description
1 polymer ?
#
loop_
_entity_poly.entity_id
_entity_poly.type
_entity_poly.pdbx_seq_one_letter_code
_entity_poly.pdbx_strand_id
1 'polypeptide(L)'
;MQYGSEDAGSFTYCGNCGSINCPSHTKIERLEGTPICTGCAVTDQFLFKTKYFYSEANRDEFQAQYDQMPMHEKAMENKPLVAGLLTMLLVALVAILSTVGI
;
A
#
# COMPACT_ATOMS: atom_id res chain seq x y z
N MET A 1 26.73 -23.31 0.02
CA MET A 1 25.93 -22.12 0.38
C MET A 1 24.69 -22.14 -0.50
N GLN A 2 23.51 -22.29 0.09
CA GLN A 2 22.27 -22.62 -0.62
C GLN A 2 21.63 -21.30 -1.10
N TYR A 3 21.76 -20.97 -2.38
CA TYR A 3 21.03 -19.86 -3.01
C TYR A 3 19.63 -20.37 -3.31
N GLY A 4 18.64 -19.84 -2.60
CA GLY A 4 17.23 -20.17 -2.83
C GLY A 4 16.82 -19.77 -4.25
N SER A 5 16.51 -20.78 -5.05
CA SER A 5 15.40 -20.75 -6.02
C SER A 5 14.15 -20.33 -5.25
N GLU A 6 13.36 -19.32 -5.62
CA GLU A 6 12.39 -19.34 -6.71
C GLU A 6 11.79 -17.91 -6.80
N ASP A 7 12.41 -17.01 -7.55
CA ASP A 7 11.77 -15.76 -8.00
C ASP A 7 12.66 -15.20 -9.13
N ALA A 8 12.33 -15.50 -10.39
CA ALA A 8 12.97 -14.90 -11.56
C ALA A 8 12.51 -13.45 -11.75
N GLY A 9 12.55 -12.65 -10.68
CA GLY A 9 12.17 -11.24 -10.66
C GLY A 9 13.39 -10.33 -10.70
N SER A 10 13.20 -9.10 -11.17
CA SER A 10 14.23 -8.05 -11.12
C SER A 10 14.62 -7.77 -9.67
N PHE A 11 15.87 -8.06 -9.32
CA PHE A 11 16.43 -7.63 -8.05
C PHE A 11 16.45 -6.11 -7.97
N THR A 12 16.07 -5.56 -6.82
CA THR A 12 15.97 -4.12 -6.61
C THR A 12 16.96 -3.66 -5.55
N TYR A 13 17.61 -2.52 -5.81
CA TYR A 13 18.51 -1.88 -4.88
C TYR A 13 17.75 -1.04 -3.84
N CYS A 14 18.10 -1.19 -2.57
CA CYS A 14 17.58 -0.33 -1.51
C CYS A 14 18.51 0.86 -1.28
N GLY A 15 18.00 2.07 -1.53
CA GLY A 15 18.76 3.31 -1.34
C GLY A 15 19.13 3.63 0.11
N ASN A 16 18.46 3.01 1.09
CA ASN A 16 18.69 3.30 2.51
C ASN A 16 19.92 2.58 3.09
N CYS A 17 20.03 1.27 2.85
CA CYS A 17 21.12 0.45 3.43
C CYS A 17 22.08 -0.13 2.38
N GLY A 18 21.80 0.07 1.09
CA GLY A 18 22.64 -0.42 -0.01
C GLY A 18 22.48 -1.91 -0.34
N SER A 19 21.49 -2.59 0.24
CA SER A 19 21.24 -4.01 -0.07
C SER A 19 20.53 -4.22 -1.40
N ILE A 20 20.78 -5.38 -2.01
CA ILE A 20 20.05 -5.86 -3.20
C ILE A 20 19.05 -6.91 -2.72
N ASN A 21 17.77 -6.71 -3.04
CA ASN A 21 16.68 -7.51 -2.51
C ASN A 21 15.82 -8.11 -3.63
N CYS A 22 15.27 -9.29 -3.35
CA CYS A 22 14.23 -9.90 -4.18
C CYS A 22 12.93 -9.06 -4.12
N PRO A 23 12.01 -9.21 -5.08
CA PRO A 23 10.71 -8.51 -5.06
C PRO A 23 9.89 -8.78 -3.79
N SER A 24 9.99 -9.99 -3.23
CA SER A 24 9.34 -10.37 -1.97
C SER A 24 9.81 -9.55 -0.77
N HIS A 25 11.09 -9.16 -0.77
CA HIS A 25 11.77 -8.38 0.28
C HIS A 25 11.89 -6.88 -0.03
N THR A 26 11.27 -6.43 -1.12
CA THR A 26 11.23 -5.02 -1.50
C THR A 26 9.79 -4.51 -1.40
N LYS A 27 9.66 -3.29 -0.87
CA LYS A 27 8.42 -2.51 -0.89
C LYS A 27 8.71 -1.15 -1.49
N ILE A 28 7.66 -0.40 -1.78
CA ILE A 28 7.77 0.97 -2.25
C ILE A 28 7.51 1.88 -1.06
N GLU A 29 8.46 2.76 -0.79
CA GLU A 29 8.36 3.82 0.20
C GLU A 29 7.26 4.81 -0.23
N ARG A 30 6.39 5.21 0.69
CA ARG A 30 5.18 5.95 0.33
C ARG A 30 5.44 7.42 -0.01
N LEU A 31 6.35 8.11 0.67
CA LEU A 31 6.53 9.56 0.51
C LEU A 31 7.27 9.92 -0.80
N GLU A 32 8.37 9.24 -1.07
CA GLU A 32 9.30 9.42 -2.17
C GLU A 32 9.07 8.44 -3.34
N GLY A 33 8.34 7.35 -3.12
CA GLY A 33 8.00 6.38 -4.18
C GLY A 33 9.18 5.48 -4.59
N THR A 34 10.22 5.42 -3.76
CA THR A 34 11.45 4.67 -4.06
C THR A 34 11.47 3.30 -3.37
N PRO A 35 12.25 2.34 -3.87
CA PRO A 35 12.27 0.99 -3.31
C PRO A 35 13.00 0.92 -1.97
N ILE A 36 12.37 0.27 -0.99
CA ILE A 36 12.88 0.05 0.36
C ILE A 36 12.88 -1.43 0.73
N CYS A 37 13.93 -1.87 1.41
CA CYS A 37 14.04 -3.23 1.93
C CYS A 37 13.07 -3.43 3.11
N THR A 38 12.45 -4.60 3.24
CA THR A 38 11.54 -4.87 4.37
C THR A 38 12.21 -4.79 5.73
N GLY A 39 13.52 -5.07 5.82
CA GLY A 39 14.29 -4.90 7.05
C GLY A 39 14.59 -3.45 7.42
N CYS A 40 14.47 -2.54 6.45
CA CYS A 40 14.73 -1.10 6.60
C CYS A 40 13.44 -0.32 6.88
N ALA A 41 12.29 -0.91 6.54
CA ALA A 41 11.05 -0.18 6.45
C ALA A 41 10.42 0.05 7.83
N VAL A 42 10.25 1.32 8.17
CA VAL A 42 9.31 1.75 9.22
C VAL A 42 7.91 1.61 8.65
N THR A 43 6.97 1.08 9.43
CA THR A 43 5.60 0.84 8.95
C THR A 43 4.57 1.47 9.84
N ASP A 44 3.47 1.89 9.23
CA ASP A 44 2.28 2.35 9.95
C ASP A 44 1.00 2.05 9.14
N GLN A 45 -0.15 2.13 9.78
CA GLN A 45 -1.45 1.80 9.21
C GLN A 45 -2.25 3.05 8.84
N PHE A 46 -2.54 3.19 7.54
CA PHE A 46 -3.40 4.25 7.01
C PHE A 46 -4.61 3.63 6.34
N LEU A 47 -5.79 3.90 6.89
CA LEU A 47 -7.08 3.36 6.43
C LEU A 47 -7.05 1.83 6.16
N PHE A 48 -6.64 1.05 7.15
CA PHE A 48 -6.50 -0.42 7.07
C PHE A 48 -5.47 -0.92 6.03
N LYS A 49 -4.56 -0.06 5.57
CA LYS A 49 -3.45 -0.42 4.68
C LYS A 49 -2.12 -0.09 5.34
N THR A 50 -1.24 -1.08 5.47
CA THR A 50 0.15 -0.87 5.88
C THR A 50 0.91 -0.10 4.81
N LYS A 51 1.56 1.00 5.21
CA LYS A 51 2.46 1.81 4.40
C LYS A 51 3.89 1.64 4.91
N TYR A 52 4.86 1.84 4.03
CA TYR A 52 6.28 1.62 4.29
C TYR A 52 7.02 2.95 4.11
N PHE A 53 7.93 3.26 5.03
CA PHE A 53 8.67 4.52 5.13
C PHE A 53 10.16 4.25 5.40
N TYR A 54 11.04 5.15 4.96
CA TYR A 54 12.48 5.03 5.27
C TYR A 54 12.81 5.25 6.73
N SER A 55 12.06 6.14 7.38
CA SER A 55 12.33 6.58 8.73
C SER A 55 11.04 6.99 9.43
N GLU A 56 11.11 7.16 10.75
CA GLU A 56 10.04 7.74 11.54
C GLU A 56 9.72 9.17 11.08
N ALA A 57 10.74 9.95 10.68
CA ALA A 57 10.54 11.30 10.15
C ALA A 57 9.72 11.30 8.85
N ASN A 58 10.00 10.41 7.91
CA ASN A 58 9.20 10.27 6.68
C ASN A 58 7.75 9.85 7.01
N ARG A 59 7.58 8.95 7.99
CA ARG A 59 6.26 8.50 8.44
C ARG A 59 5.47 9.63 9.09
N ASP A 60 6.11 10.43 9.94
CA ASP A 60 5.47 11.55 10.64
C ASP A 60 5.15 12.70 9.68
N GLU A 61 6.01 12.95 8.69
CA GLU A 61 5.72 13.91 7.63
C GLU A 61 4.50 13.47 6.81
N PHE A 62 4.45 12.19 6.41
CA PHE A 62 3.30 11.65 5.72
C PHE A 62 2.04 11.68 6.61
N GLN A 63 2.15 11.42 7.91
CA GLN A 63 1.04 11.52 8.85
C GLN A 63 0.47 12.95 8.90
N ALA A 64 1.33 13.97 9.00
CA ALA A 64 0.91 15.35 9.01
C ALA A 64 0.22 15.78 7.71
N GLN A 65 0.70 15.29 6.56
CA GLN A 65 0.04 15.49 5.27
C GLN A 65 -1.29 14.74 5.20
N TYR A 66 -1.29 13.47 5.64
CA TYR A 66 -2.47 12.62 5.66
C TYR A 66 -3.57 13.27 6.48
N ASP A 67 -3.29 13.81 7.66
CA ASP A 67 -4.31 14.42 8.51
C ASP A 67 -5.02 15.61 7.86
N GLN A 68 -4.30 16.37 7.03
CA GLN A 68 -4.81 17.50 6.26
C GLN A 68 -5.59 17.10 5.00
N MET A 69 -5.45 15.85 4.54
CA MET A 69 -6.13 15.38 3.34
C MET A 69 -7.65 15.27 3.55
N PRO A 70 -8.45 15.61 2.53
CA PRO A 70 -9.88 15.33 2.51
C PRO A 70 -10.14 13.82 2.51
N MET A 71 -11.33 13.43 2.98
CA MET A 71 -11.69 12.03 3.20
C MET A 71 -11.60 11.16 1.94
N HIS A 72 -11.87 11.72 0.76
CA HIS A 72 -11.79 10.96 -0.48
C HIS A 72 -10.34 10.61 -0.87
N GLU A 73 -9.38 11.52 -0.65
CA GLU A 73 -7.95 11.24 -0.87
C GLU A 73 -7.44 10.22 0.16
N LYS A 74 -7.85 10.35 1.42
CA LYS A 74 -7.59 9.35 2.46
C LYS A 74 -8.10 7.96 2.06
N ALA A 75 -9.29 7.89 1.45
CA ALA A 75 -9.87 6.66 0.94
C ALA A 75 -9.02 6.02 -0.17
N MET A 76 -8.52 6.84 -1.10
CA MET A 76 -7.71 6.38 -2.22
C MET A 76 -6.37 5.76 -1.82
N GLU A 77 -5.88 6.05 -0.62
CA GLU A 77 -4.71 5.36 -0.06
C GLU A 77 -4.92 3.85 0.11
N ASN A 78 -6.18 3.40 0.22
CA ASN A 78 -6.55 1.98 0.24
C ASN A 78 -7.46 1.62 -0.97
N LYS A 79 -6.86 1.63 -2.17
CA LYS A 79 -7.52 1.23 -3.43
C LYS A 79 -8.39 -0.05 -3.35
N PRO A 80 -7.94 -1.18 -2.76
CA PRO A 80 -8.77 -2.38 -2.71
C PRO A 80 -9.99 -2.21 -1.79
N LEU A 81 -9.89 -1.41 -0.71
CA LEU A 81 -11.04 -1.09 0.13
C LEU A 81 -12.06 -0.26 -0.64
N VAL A 82 -11.60 0.75 -1.39
CA VAL A 82 -12.48 1.55 -2.25
C VAL A 82 -13.17 0.69 -3.30
N ALA A 83 -12.42 -0.19 -3.98
CA ALA A 83 -12.99 -1.12 -4.95
C ALA A 83 -14.03 -2.07 -4.32
N GLY A 84 -13.76 -2.58 -3.12
CA GLY A 84 -14.69 -3.41 -2.37
C GLY A 84 -15.99 -2.70 -2.02
N LEU A 85 -15.90 -1.45 -1.53
CA LEU A 85 -17.07 -0.63 -1.22
C LEU A 85 -17.92 -0.34 -2.46
N LEU A 86 -17.30 0.03 -3.58
CA LEU A 86 -18.01 0.26 -4.84
C LEU A 86 -18.71 -1.00 -5.34
N THR A 87 -18.04 -2.15 -5.27
CA THR A 87 -18.62 -3.44 -5.65
C THR A 87 -19.83 -3.78 -4.77
N MET A 88 -19.72 -3.58 -3.46
CA MET A 88 -20.82 -3.83 -2.52
C MET A 88 -22.04 -2.93 -2.82
N LEU A 89 -21.81 -1.64 -3.10
CA LEU A 89 -22.89 -0.71 -3.47
C LEU A 89 -23.60 -1.12 -4.75
N LEU A 90 -22.85 -1.55 -5.77
CA LEU A 90 -23.43 -2.04 -7.02
C LEU A 90 -24.27 -3.30 -6.79
N VAL A 91 -23.76 -4.27 -6.02
CA VAL A 91 -24.50 -5.49 -5.67
C VAL A 91 -25.77 -5.15 -4.90
N ALA A 92 -25.69 -4.25 -3.92
CA ALA A 92 -26.87 -3.80 -3.17
C ALA A 92 -27.91 -3.13 -4.08
N LEU A 93 -27.47 -2.27 -5.01
CA LEU A 93 -28.34 -1.61 -5.97
C LEU A 93 -29.06 -2.63 -6.88
N VAL A 94 -28.32 -3.59 -7.43
CA VAL A 94 -28.89 -4.67 -8.25
C VAL A 94 -29.89 -5.50 -7.44
N ALA A 95 -29.56 -5.85 -6.20
CA ALA A 95 -30.46 -6.60 -5.33
C ALA A 95 -31.76 -5.83 -5.05
N ILE A 96 -31.65 -4.52 -4.75
CA ILE A 96 -32.83 -3.65 -4.54
C ILE A 96 -33.66 -3.61 -5.82
N LEU A 97 -33.08 -3.30 -6.97
CA LEU A 97 -33.80 -3.23 -8.25
C LEU A 97 -34.54 -4.54 -8.56
N SER A 98 -33.88 -5.68 -8.29
CA SER A 98 -34.46 -7.01 -8.45
C SER A 98 -35.69 -7.24 -7.56
N THR A 99 -35.75 -6.62 -6.36
CA THR A 99 -36.94 -6.69 -5.49
C THR A 99 -38.09 -5.80 -5.95
N VAL A 100 -37.83 -4.73 -6.70
CA VAL A 100 -38.87 -3.80 -7.22
C VAL A 100 -39.41 -4.27 -8.58
N GLY A 101 -38.91 -5.38 -9.14
CA GLY A 101 -39.41 -5.96 -10.38
C GLY A 101 -38.97 -5.25 -11.66
N ILE A 102 -37.84 -4.52 -11.60
CA ILE A 102 -37.15 -3.94 -12.76
C ILE A 102 -36.10 -4.92 -13.27
#